data_AF-A0A672LA77-F1
#
_entry.id   AF-A0A672LA77-F1
#
_cell.length_a   1.000
_cell.length_b   1.000
_cell.length_c   1.000
_cell.angle_alpha   90.00
_cell.angle_beta   90.00
_cell.angle_gamma   90.00
#
_symmetry.space_group_name_H-M   'P 1'
#
loop_
_entity.id
_entity.type
_entity.pdbx_description
1 polymer ?
#
loop_
_entity_poly.entity_id
_entity_poly.type
_entity_poly.pdbx_seq_one_letter_code
_entity_poly.pdbx_strand_id
1 'polypeptide(L)'
;MQSVSAFFCLSGSDIVQWMQKNLNIEDQVEALHLGTLMAAHGYFFPISDHVLMLKDDGTFYRFQTPYFWPSNCWEPENTDYAVYLCKRTMQNKARLELADYEAESLARLQRAFARKWEFIFMQAEAQAKVDKKRDKIERKILDSQERAFWDVHRPVPGCVNTTEADIKKSSRMKQPHKTRKVNSHICSDRLSKEAGQQRVKRWGFCFDEVLKDPVGREQFLRFLESEFSSENLRFWLAVQELKKRPIREVPSRVQEIWDEFLASGAPSAINVDSRSYDKTTQNIKDPGRYAFQDAQEHIYKLMKSDSYSRFIRSSAYQEMLQAKKKVKPLKRLETAI
;
A
#
# COMPACT_ATOMS: atom_id res chain seq x y z
N MET A 1 26.44 -35.91 0.15
CA MET A 1 25.39 -35.57 -0.86
C MET A 1 25.48 -34.14 -1.42
N GLN A 2 26.52 -33.34 -1.17
CA GLN A 2 26.60 -31.93 -1.63
C GLN A 2 27.41 -31.67 -2.93
N SER A 3 28.06 -32.68 -3.52
CA SER A 3 28.97 -32.49 -4.66
C SER A 3 28.28 -32.52 -6.04
N VAL A 4 27.10 -33.13 -6.16
CA VAL A 4 26.49 -33.44 -7.48
C VAL A 4 25.67 -32.27 -8.06
N SER A 5 25.18 -31.34 -7.23
CA SER A 5 24.32 -30.23 -7.66
C SER A 5 25.06 -29.14 -8.45
N ALA A 6 26.37 -28.96 -8.22
CA ALA A 6 27.11 -27.83 -8.78
C ALA A 6 27.34 -27.90 -10.31
N PHE A 7 27.18 -29.06 -10.95
CA PHE A 7 27.57 -29.28 -12.34
C PHE A 7 26.44 -29.07 -13.37
N PHE A 8 25.18 -29.09 -12.95
CA PHE A 8 24.04 -29.04 -13.87
C PHE A 8 23.62 -27.60 -14.18
N CYS A 9 23.43 -27.32 -15.48
CA CYS A 9 22.72 -26.13 -15.94
C CYS A 9 21.31 -26.55 -16.37
N LEU A 10 20.33 -25.67 -16.17
CA LEU A 10 18.95 -25.86 -16.59
C LEU A 10 18.61 -24.81 -17.64
N SER A 11 17.76 -25.15 -18.62
CA SER A 11 17.23 -24.12 -19.51
C SER A 11 16.21 -23.25 -18.76
N GLY A 12 16.02 -22.01 -19.21
CA GLY A 12 15.03 -21.11 -18.65
C GLY A 12 13.61 -21.68 -18.77
N SER A 13 13.28 -22.29 -19.90
CA SER A 13 12.01 -22.98 -20.11
C SER A 13 11.78 -24.15 -19.14
N ASP A 14 12.82 -24.92 -18.80
CA ASP A 14 12.69 -26.00 -17.81
C ASP A 14 12.33 -25.44 -16.42
N ILE A 15 12.89 -24.29 -16.05
CA ILE A 15 12.62 -23.63 -14.76
C ILE A 15 11.17 -23.14 -14.72
N VAL A 16 10.70 -22.47 -15.78
CA VAL A 16 9.31 -21.96 -15.87
C VAL A 16 8.31 -23.11 -15.80
N GLN A 17 8.51 -24.17 -16.59
CA GLN A 17 7.64 -25.35 -16.58
C GLN A 17 7.64 -26.05 -15.23
N TRP A 18 8.80 -26.15 -14.58
CA TRP A 18 8.90 -26.70 -13.22
C TRP A 18 8.08 -25.87 -12.24
N MET A 19 8.13 -24.53 -12.31
CA MET A 19 7.35 -23.65 -11.43
C MET A 19 5.84 -23.81 -11.66
N GLN A 20 5.38 -23.80 -12.91
CA GLN A 20 3.95 -24.00 -13.23
C GLN A 20 3.43 -25.32 -12.65
N LYS A 21 4.17 -26.40 -12.87
CA LYS A 21 3.78 -27.75 -12.42
C LYS A 21 3.79 -27.89 -10.89
N ASN A 22 4.84 -27.43 -10.22
CA ASN A 22 5.05 -27.73 -8.80
C ASN A 22 4.41 -26.69 -7.87
N LEU A 23 4.15 -25.47 -8.36
CA LEU A 23 3.49 -24.41 -7.60
C LEU A 23 2.02 -24.22 -8.01
N ASN A 24 1.53 -24.99 -8.98
CA ASN A 24 0.18 -24.91 -9.54
C ASN A 24 -0.16 -23.49 -10.04
N ILE A 25 0.79 -22.89 -10.79
CA ILE A 25 0.64 -21.57 -11.41
C ILE A 25 0.07 -21.78 -12.82
N GLU A 26 -1.15 -21.30 -13.04
CA GLU A 26 -1.83 -21.41 -14.34
C GLU A 26 -1.24 -20.43 -15.38
N ASP A 27 -0.96 -19.20 -14.96
CA ASP A 27 -0.40 -18.16 -15.83
C ASP A 27 1.12 -18.28 -15.98
N GLN A 28 1.58 -18.54 -17.20
CA GLN A 28 3.00 -18.60 -17.54
C GLN A 28 3.74 -17.29 -17.20
N VAL A 29 3.07 -16.15 -17.32
CA VAL A 29 3.66 -14.84 -16.98
C VAL A 29 3.91 -14.71 -15.48
N GLU A 30 3.01 -15.23 -14.64
CA GLU A 30 3.19 -15.28 -13.18
C GLU A 30 4.38 -16.16 -12.81
N ALA A 31 4.50 -17.35 -13.41
CA ALA A 31 5.63 -18.25 -13.18
C ALA A 31 6.97 -17.63 -13.60
N LEU A 32 7.01 -17.01 -14.79
CA LEU A 32 8.20 -16.31 -15.28
C LEU A 32 8.57 -15.12 -14.39
N HIS A 33 7.58 -14.36 -13.91
CA HIS A 33 7.79 -13.24 -13.00
C HIS A 33 8.37 -13.71 -11.66
N LEU A 34 7.78 -14.74 -11.04
CA LEU A 34 8.28 -15.31 -9.79
C LEU A 34 9.72 -15.84 -9.95
N GLY A 35 9.99 -16.55 -11.04
CA GLY A 35 11.34 -17.03 -11.34
C GLY A 35 12.33 -15.88 -11.57
N THR A 36 11.92 -14.81 -12.24
CA THR A 36 12.74 -13.60 -12.40
C THR A 36 13.06 -12.96 -11.05
N LEU A 37 12.09 -12.89 -10.12
CA LEU A 37 12.34 -12.39 -8.77
C LEU A 37 13.35 -13.29 -8.02
N MET A 38 13.24 -14.61 -8.13
CA MET A 38 14.21 -15.53 -7.51
C MET A 38 15.61 -15.37 -8.10
N ALA A 39 15.72 -15.16 -9.41
CA ALA A 39 16.99 -14.88 -10.08
C ALA A 39 17.60 -13.55 -9.59
N ALA A 40 16.79 -12.48 -9.52
CA ALA A 40 17.21 -11.16 -9.05
C ALA A 40 17.67 -11.14 -7.58
N HIS A 41 17.21 -12.10 -6.77
CA HIS A 41 17.71 -12.31 -5.40
C HIS A 41 18.90 -13.28 -5.34
N GLY A 42 19.39 -13.77 -6.48
CA GLY A 42 20.62 -14.56 -6.55
C GLY A 42 20.49 -16.02 -6.13
N TYR A 43 19.29 -16.62 -6.16
CA TYR A 43 19.14 -18.06 -5.89
C TYR A 43 19.61 -18.92 -7.06
N PHE A 44 19.43 -18.43 -8.29
CA PHE A 44 20.00 -18.97 -9.51
C PHE A 44 20.29 -17.80 -10.46
N PHE A 45 21.14 -18.02 -11.46
CA PHE A 45 21.62 -16.94 -12.32
C PHE A 45 21.91 -17.42 -13.75
N PRO A 46 21.73 -16.56 -14.77
CA PRO A 46 22.11 -16.90 -16.14
C PRO A 46 23.64 -17.01 -16.24
N ILE A 47 24.13 -18.02 -16.95
CA ILE A 47 25.57 -18.28 -17.02
C ILE A 47 26.33 -17.27 -17.88
N SER A 48 25.64 -16.63 -18.83
CA SER A 48 26.22 -15.80 -19.91
C SER A 48 25.84 -14.32 -19.83
N ASP A 49 25.11 -13.89 -18.80
CA ASP A 49 24.60 -12.52 -18.67
C ASP A 49 24.80 -12.03 -17.22
N HIS A 50 25.00 -10.72 -17.07
CA HIS A 50 25.07 -10.03 -15.78
C HIS A 50 23.68 -9.60 -15.29
N VAL A 51 22.69 -9.49 -16.18
CA VAL A 51 21.31 -9.16 -15.81
C VAL A 51 20.64 -10.40 -15.24
N LEU A 52 20.32 -10.38 -13.94
CA LEU A 52 19.70 -11.48 -13.22
C LEU A 52 18.19 -11.59 -13.51
N MET A 53 17.86 -12.05 -14.71
CA MET A 53 16.48 -12.23 -15.20
C MET A 53 16.28 -13.64 -15.75
N LEU A 54 15.11 -14.23 -15.48
CA LEU A 54 14.70 -15.48 -16.10
C LEU A 54 14.09 -15.19 -17.47
N LYS A 55 14.53 -15.91 -18.49
CA LYS A 55 13.99 -15.90 -19.85
C LYS A 55 13.37 -17.26 -20.12
N ASP A 56 12.16 -17.29 -20.68
CA ASP A 56 11.49 -18.53 -21.02
C ASP A 56 11.94 -19.04 -22.40
N ASP A 57 13.20 -19.43 -22.46
CA ASP A 57 13.87 -19.90 -23.66
C ASP A 57 15.01 -20.88 -23.32
N GLY A 58 15.86 -21.18 -24.31
CA GLY A 58 17.02 -22.06 -24.14
C GLY A 58 18.20 -21.45 -23.37
N THR A 59 18.07 -20.27 -22.76
CA THR A 59 19.13 -19.66 -21.93
C THR A 59 19.45 -20.56 -20.75
N PHE A 60 20.74 -20.78 -20.48
CA PHE A 60 21.18 -21.65 -19.39
C PHE A 60 21.36 -20.91 -18.07
N TYR A 61 20.84 -21.51 -17.00
CA TYR A 61 20.92 -21.03 -15.64
C TYR A 61 21.65 -22.03 -14.73
N ARG A 62 22.22 -21.52 -13.64
CA ARG A 62 22.86 -22.33 -12.59
C ARG A 62 22.36 -21.91 -11.22
N PHE A 63 22.19 -22.87 -10.31
CA PHE A 63 21.92 -22.57 -8.91
C PHE A 63 23.13 -21.95 -8.20
N GLN A 64 22.83 -21.00 -7.32
CA GLN A 64 23.81 -20.40 -6.43
C GLN A 64 24.16 -21.33 -5.27
N THR A 65 25.41 -21.28 -4.82
CA THR A 65 25.81 -21.97 -3.60
C THR A 65 25.14 -21.34 -2.37
N PRO A 66 24.63 -22.13 -1.40
CA PRO A 66 24.00 -21.60 -0.19
C PRO A 66 24.86 -20.63 0.61
N TYR A 67 26.18 -20.69 0.46
CA TYR A 67 27.10 -19.70 1.04
C TYR A 67 26.77 -18.27 0.59
N PHE A 68 26.39 -18.08 -0.67
CA PHE A 68 26.08 -16.76 -1.25
C PHE A 68 24.59 -16.40 -1.22
N TRP A 69 23.75 -17.15 -0.49
CA TRP A 69 22.33 -16.81 -0.40
C TRP A 69 22.07 -15.52 0.41
N PRO A 70 21.07 -14.71 0.03
CA PRO A 70 20.70 -13.49 0.75
C PRO A 70 20.31 -13.71 2.22
N SER A 71 19.84 -14.92 2.56
CA SER A 71 19.49 -15.29 3.94
C SER A 71 20.67 -15.27 4.91
N ASN A 72 21.90 -15.25 4.40
CA ASN A 72 23.11 -15.08 5.20
C ASN A 72 23.37 -13.60 5.56
N CYS A 73 22.47 -12.68 5.17
CA CYS A 73 22.50 -11.26 5.49
C CYS A 73 23.83 -10.58 5.12
N TRP A 74 24.29 -10.83 3.90
CA TRP A 74 25.52 -10.27 3.37
C TRP A 74 25.46 -8.74 3.28
N GLU A 75 26.47 -8.06 3.82
CA GLU A 75 26.71 -6.62 3.64
C GLU A 75 28.15 -6.42 3.11
N PRO A 76 28.43 -6.79 1.84
CA PRO A 76 29.78 -6.79 1.31
C PRO A 76 30.33 -5.37 1.13
N GLU A 77 31.57 -5.17 1.56
CA GLU A 77 32.22 -3.87 1.53
C GLU A 77 32.76 -3.53 0.14
N ASN A 78 33.05 -2.24 -0.07
CA ASN A 78 33.71 -1.78 -1.30
C ASN A 78 35.15 -2.32 -1.44
N THR A 79 35.81 -2.65 -0.32
CA THR A 79 37.13 -3.28 -0.34
C THR A 79 37.05 -4.68 -0.96
N ASP A 80 36.04 -5.48 -0.59
CA ASP A 80 35.82 -6.83 -1.11
C ASP A 80 35.54 -6.80 -2.62
N TYR A 81 34.73 -5.84 -3.07
CA TYR A 81 34.44 -5.67 -4.49
C TYR A 81 35.68 -5.25 -5.29
N ALA A 82 36.54 -4.40 -4.71
CA ALA A 82 37.81 -4.02 -5.33
C ALA A 82 38.75 -5.22 -5.50
N VAL A 83 38.83 -6.10 -4.49
CA VAL A 83 39.60 -7.36 -4.56
C VAL A 83 39.06 -8.25 -5.67
N TYR A 84 37.73 -8.43 -5.76
CA TYR A 84 37.09 -9.23 -6.80
C TYR A 84 37.39 -8.71 -8.22
N LEU A 85 37.19 -7.42 -8.48
CA LEU A 85 37.44 -6.82 -9.79
C LEU A 85 38.93 -6.87 -10.16
N CYS A 86 39.81 -6.56 -9.21
CA CYS A 86 41.25 -6.68 -9.40
C CYS A 86 41.65 -8.13 -9.76
N LYS A 87 41.12 -9.11 -9.02
CA LYS A 87 41.37 -10.54 -9.28
C LYS A 87 40.94 -10.94 -10.70
N ARG A 88 39.79 -10.43 -11.18
CA ARG A 88 39.31 -10.69 -12.55
C ARG A 88 40.24 -10.14 -13.62
N THR A 89 40.72 -8.90 -13.45
CA THR A 89 41.66 -8.29 -14.41
C THR A 89 42.97 -9.04 -14.53
N MET A 90 43.39 -9.78 -13.49
CA MET A 90 44.64 -10.55 -13.49
C MET A 90 44.55 -11.89 -14.24
N GLN A 91 43.34 -12.37 -14.55
CA GLN A 91 43.17 -13.70 -15.14
C GLN A 91 43.40 -13.76 -16.66
N ASN A 92 43.41 -12.62 -17.37
CA ASN A 92 43.60 -12.51 -18.81
C ASN A 92 42.78 -13.54 -19.62
N LYS A 93 41.47 -13.63 -19.35
CA LYS A 93 40.52 -14.49 -20.06
C LYS A 93 39.33 -13.67 -20.51
N ALA A 94 38.96 -13.77 -21.80
CA ALA A 94 37.81 -13.08 -22.37
C ALA A 94 36.52 -13.23 -21.54
N ARG A 95 36.22 -14.45 -21.05
CA ARG A 95 35.04 -14.72 -20.20
C ARG A 95 35.02 -13.99 -18.84
N LEU A 96 36.14 -13.41 -18.43
CA LEU A 96 36.32 -12.70 -17.15
C LEU A 96 36.64 -11.22 -17.35
N GLU A 97 36.69 -10.75 -18.60
CA GLU A 97 36.85 -9.33 -18.92
C GLU A 97 35.77 -8.53 -18.22
N LEU A 98 36.14 -7.35 -17.74
CA LEU A 98 35.21 -6.47 -17.05
C LEU A 98 34.27 -5.85 -18.09
N ALA A 99 32.97 -5.84 -17.77
CA ALA A 99 32.04 -4.98 -18.50
C ALA A 99 32.37 -3.50 -18.24
N ASP A 100 31.89 -2.61 -19.10
CA ASP A 100 32.19 -1.16 -18.99
C ASP A 100 31.84 -0.59 -17.61
N TYR A 101 30.66 -0.93 -17.07
CA TYR A 101 30.22 -0.47 -15.74
C TYR A 101 31.11 -1.03 -14.60
N GLU A 102 31.67 -2.22 -14.77
CA GLU A 102 32.60 -2.82 -13.81
C GLU A 102 33.97 -2.14 -13.90
N ALA A 103 34.46 -1.83 -15.10
CA ALA A 103 35.70 -1.10 -15.31
C ALA A 103 35.63 0.32 -14.73
N GLU A 104 34.50 1.02 -14.92
CA GLU A 104 34.25 2.30 -14.26
C GLU A 104 34.21 2.18 -12.74
N SER A 105 33.59 1.12 -12.21
CA SER A 105 33.57 0.83 -10.78
C SER A 105 34.98 0.60 -10.24
N LEU A 106 35.80 -0.20 -10.93
CA LEU A 106 37.19 -0.42 -10.58
C LEU A 106 37.98 0.90 -10.55
N ALA A 107 37.82 1.76 -11.58
CA ALA A 107 38.49 3.06 -11.63
C ALA A 107 38.08 3.99 -10.48
N ARG A 108 36.80 3.95 -10.04
CA ARG A 108 36.34 4.69 -8.86
C ARG A 108 36.97 4.13 -7.57
N LEU A 109 37.03 2.81 -7.43
CA LEU A 109 37.59 2.14 -6.26
C LEU A 109 39.10 2.35 -6.15
N GLN A 110 39.84 2.32 -7.26
CA GLN A 110 41.27 2.66 -7.31
C GLN A 110 41.54 4.08 -6.80
N ARG A 111 40.70 5.04 -7.20
CA ARG A 111 40.78 6.42 -6.68
C ARG A 111 40.44 6.49 -5.19
N ALA A 112 39.36 5.83 -4.75
CA ALA A 112 38.93 5.84 -3.36
C ALA A 112 39.93 5.16 -2.41
N PHE A 113 40.61 4.11 -2.87
CA PHE A 113 41.53 3.29 -2.08
C PHE A 113 43.00 3.42 -2.50
N ALA A 114 43.38 4.52 -3.15
CA ALA A 114 44.73 4.70 -3.72
C ALA A 114 45.87 4.36 -2.73
N ARG A 115 45.75 4.77 -1.46
CA ARG A 115 46.76 4.50 -0.43
C ARG A 115 46.81 3.06 0.08
N LYS A 116 45.72 2.29 -0.12
CA LYS A 116 45.59 0.89 0.30
C LYS A 116 45.62 -0.09 -0.88
N TRP A 117 45.83 0.41 -2.10
CA TRP A 117 45.68 -0.39 -3.32
C TRP A 117 46.65 -1.58 -3.37
N GLU A 118 47.88 -1.41 -2.89
CA GLU A 118 48.86 -2.49 -2.78
C GLU A 118 48.35 -3.69 -1.96
N PHE A 119 47.62 -3.44 -0.86
CA PHE A 119 47.03 -4.51 -0.04
C PHE A 119 45.87 -5.21 -0.76
N ILE A 120 45.04 -4.45 -1.48
CA ILE A 120 43.95 -4.99 -2.31
C ILE A 120 44.54 -5.89 -3.40
N PHE A 121 45.59 -5.43 -4.08
CA PHE A 121 46.28 -6.18 -5.12
C PHE A 121 46.90 -7.47 -4.56
N MET A 122 47.60 -7.38 -3.43
CA MET A 122 48.19 -8.55 -2.76
C MET A 122 47.14 -9.59 -2.37
N GLN A 123 45.99 -9.16 -1.86
CA GLN A 123 44.87 -10.04 -1.52
C GLN A 123 44.26 -10.70 -2.76
N ALA A 124 44.03 -9.92 -3.84
CA ALA A 124 43.54 -10.44 -5.11
C ALA A 124 44.50 -11.48 -5.73
N GLU A 125 45.81 -11.21 -5.69
CA GLU A 125 46.84 -12.12 -6.18
C GLU A 125 46.87 -13.43 -5.39
N ALA A 126 46.81 -13.35 -4.05
CA ALA A 126 46.78 -14.52 -3.18
C ALA A 126 45.56 -15.40 -3.49
N GLN A 127 44.38 -14.81 -3.67
CA GLN A 127 43.16 -15.53 -4.02
C GLN A 127 43.26 -16.16 -5.42
N ALA A 128 43.78 -15.43 -6.42
CA ALA A 128 44.02 -15.97 -7.76
C ALA A 128 44.99 -17.17 -7.76
N LYS A 129 46.01 -17.17 -6.89
CA LYS A 129 46.94 -18.29 -6.70
C LYS A 129 46.24 -19.53 -6.13
N VAL A 130 45.30 -19.35 -5.19
CA VAL A 130 44.47 -20.45 -4.67
C VAL A 130 43.55 -20.99 -5.76
N ASP A 131 42.87 -20.12 -6.50
CA ASP A 131 41.94 -20.51 -7.57
C ASP A 131 42.65 -21.30 -8.68
N LYS A 132 43.93 -20.97 -8.96
CA LYS A 132 44.77 -21.69 -9.92
C LYS A 132 45.05 -23.16 -9.58
N LYS A 133 44.93 -23.55 -8.30
CA LYS A 133 45.13 -24.93 -7.84
C LYS A 133 43.93 -25.85 -8.09
N ARG A 134 42.74 -25.27 -8.27
CA ARG A 134 41.50 -26.02 -8.56
C ARG A 134 41.48 -26.50 -10.00
N ASP A 135 40.72 -27.55 -10.29
CA ASP A 135 40.54 -27.99 -11.66
C ASP A 135 39.78 -26.96 -12.51
N LYS A 136 39.85 -27.12 -13.83
CA LYS A 136 39.32 -26.13 -14.78
C LYS A 136 37.79 -25.99 -14.69
N ILE A 137 37.07 -27.08 -14.43
CA ILE A 137 35.61 -27.08 -14.37
C ILE A 137 35.17 -26.45 -13.07
N GLU A 138 35.70 -26.92 -11.93
CA GLU A 138 35.38 -26.37 -10.61
C GLU A 138 35.65 -24.86 -10.56
N ARG A 139 36.79 -24.40 -11.08
CA ARG A 139 37.13 -22.98 -11.14
C ARG A 139 36.13 -22.16 -11.97
N LYS A 140 35.67 -22.68 -13.12
CA LYS A 140 34.66 -21.99 -13.94
C LYS A 140 33.34 -21.82 -13.18
N ILE A 141 32.95 -22.83 -12.41
CA ILE A 141 31.72 -22.81 -11.62
C ILE A 141 31.83 -21.77 -10.51
N LEU A 142 32.92 -21.80 -9.75
CA LEU A 142 33.17 -20.87 -8.66
C LEU A 142 33.27 -19.42 -9.14
N ASP A 143 34.00 -19.17 -10.24
CA ASP A 143 34.06 -17.83 -10.85
C ASP A 143 32.65 -17.32 -11.20
N SER A 144 31.78 -18.19 -11.74
CA SER A 144 30.41 -17.82 -12.12
C SER A 144 29.49 -17.58 -10.91
N GLN A 145 29.67 -18.34 -9.83
CA GLN A 145 28.93 -18.18 -8.57
C GLN A 145 29.32 -16.88 -7.86
N GLU A 146 30.61 -16.57 -7.81
CA GLU A 146 31.11 -15.31 -7.25
C GLU A 146 30.67 -14.11 -8.10
N ARG A 147 30.67 -14.22 -9.43
CA ARG A 147 30.08 -13.20 -10.32
C ARG A 147 28.61 -12.95 -9.98
N ALA A 148 27.79 -13.99 -9.91
CA ALA A 148 26.37 -13.85 -9.60
C ALA A 148 26.11 -13.25 -8.21
N PHE A 149 26.98 -13.52 -7.23
CA PHE A 149 26.92 -12.84 -5.93
C PHE A 149 27.09 -11.32 -6.09
N TRP A 150 28.06 -10.88 -6.89
CA TRP A 150 28.28 -9.46 -7.15
C TRP A 150 27.20 -8.83 -8.02
N ASP A 151 26.60 -9.57 -8.95
CA ASP A 151 25.48 -9.07 -9.76
C ASP A 151 24.24 -8.72 -8.90
N VAL A 152 24.08 -9.33 -7.72
CA VAL A 152 23.04 -8.95 -6.74
C VAL A 152 23.43 -7.67 -5.98
N HIS A 153 24.67 -7.59 -5.49
CA HIS A 153 25.09 -6.54 -4.55
C HIS A 153 25.65 -5.27 -5.24
N ARG A 154 26.02 -5.38 -6.51
CA ARG A 154 26.53 -4.31 -7.39
C ARG A 154 25.88 -4.49 -8.77
N PRO A 155 24.55 -4.36 -8.87
CA PRO A 155 23.81 -4.70 -10.08
C PRO A 155 24.18 -3.81 -11.26
N VAL A 156 23.95 -4.32 -12.47
CA VAL A 156 24.08 -3.56 -13.72
C VAL A 156 23.26 -2.26 -13.60
N PRO A 157 23.81 -1.09 -14.01
CA PRO A 157 23.07 0.17 -13.96
C PRO A 157 21.71 0.08 -14.67
N GLY A 158 20.65 0.51 -13.99
CA GLY A 158 19.26 0.42 -14.47
C GLY A 158 18.49 -0.80 -13.94
N CYS A 159 19.18 -1.82 -13.42
CA CYS A 159 18.53 -2.92 -12.71
C CYS A 159 18.10 -2.50 -11.29
N VAL A 160 17.03 -3.11 -10.79
CA VAL A 160 16.57 -2.92 -9.41
C VAL A 160 17.59 -3.53 -8.45
N ASN A 161 17.99 -2.77 -7.42
CA ASN A 161 18.83 -3.27 -6.34
C ASN A 161 17.98 -4.00 -5.28
N THR A 162 17.97 -5.33 -5.31
CA THR A 162 17.16 -6.15 -4.39
C THR A 162 17.65 -6.12 -2.94
N THR A 163 18.86 -5.59 -2.70
CA THR A 163 19.42 -5.44 -1.34
C THR A 163 18.92 -4.19 -0.62
N GLU A 164 18.27 -3.25 -1.33
CA GLU A 164 17.70 -2.05 -0.72
C GLU A 164 16.47 -2.37 0.13
N ALA A 165 16.57 -2.08 1.42
CA ALA A 165 15.47 -2.25 2.36
C ALA A 165 14.72 -0.92 2.60
N ASP A 166 13.39 -0.99 2.69
CA ASP A 166 12.55 0.14 3.07
C ASP A 166 13.02 0.73 4.42
N ILE A 167 13.15 2.06 4.49
CA ILE A 167 13.65 2.77 5.68
C ILE A 167 12.91 2.39 6.97
N LYS A 168 11.59 2.14 6.90
CA LYS A 168 10.77 1.73 8.04
C LYS A 168 11.09 0.29 8.48
N LYS A 169 11.50 -0.58 7.57
CA LYS A 169 11.94 -1.95 7.88
C LYS A 169 13.36 -1.95 8.46
N SER A 170 14.27 -1.15 7.91
CA SER A 170 15.66 -1.01 8.39
C SER A 170 15.73 -0.53 9.85
N SER A 171 14.81 0.36 10.28
CA SER A 171 14.73 0.77 11.69
C SER A 171 14.13 -0.30 12.61
N ARG A 172 13.18 -1.13 12.11
CA ARG A 172 12.50 -2.17 12.90
C ARG A 172 13.35 -3.41 13.12
N MET A 173 14.25 -3.75 12.19
CA MET A 173 15.22 -4.82 12.38
C MET A 173 16.10 -4.59 13.62
N LYS A 174 16.27 -3.31 14.02
CA LYS A 174 17.01 -2.88 15.21
C LYS A 174 16.15 -2.78 16.49
N GLN A 175 14.82 -2.93 16.42
CA GLN A 175 13.90 -2.94 17.57
C GLN A 175 12.66 -3.82 17.33
N PRO A 176 12.60 -5.05 17.87
CA PRO A 176 11.60 -6.06 17.50
C PRO A 176 10.17 -5.88 18.07
N HIS A 177 9.86 -4.79 18.77
CA HIS A 177 8.58 -4.61 19.46
C HIS A 177 7.81 -3.39 18.97
N LYS A 178 7.15 -3.47 17.81
CA LYS A 178 5.96 -2.65 17.47
C LYS A 178 5.36 -3.06 16.11
N THR A 179 4.28 -3.83 16.16
CA THR A 179 3.36 -4.03 15.04
C THR A 179 2.12 -3.14 15.21
N ARG A 180 1.87 -2.25 14.24
CA ARG A 180 0.60 -1.50 14.12
C ARG A 180 -0.24 -2.17 13.04
N LYS A 181 -1.49 -2.52 13.37
CA LYS A 181 -2.53 -2.89 12.40
C LYS A 181 -3.10 -1.62 11.76
N VAL A 182 -3.34 -1.68 10.45
CA VAL A 182 -4.02 -0.62 9.67
C VAL A 182 -5.28 -1.24 9.10
N ASN A 183 -6.44 -0.63 9.37
CA ASN A 183 -7.70 -0.95 8.69
C ASN A 183 -7.95 0.07 7.57
N SER A 184 -8.19 -0.42 6.36
CA SER A 184 -8.61 0.38 5.21
C SER A 184 -10.15 0.41 5.14
N HIS A 185 -10.71 1.62 5.06
CA HIS A 185 -12.10 1.84 4.67
C HIS A 185 -12.10 2.48 3.28
N ILE A 186 -12.66 1.78 2.30
CA ILE A 186 -12.92 2.31 0.95
C ILE A 186 -14.32 2.93 0.96
N CYS A 187 -14.43 4.19 0.53
CA CYS A 187 -15.71 4.91 0.37
C CYS A 187 -15.95 5.14 -1.13
N SER A 188 -17.11 4.73 -1.65
CA SER A 188 -17.49 4.91 -3.06
C SER A 188 -18.58 5.97 -3.22
N ASP A 189 -18.26 6.89 -4.13
CA ASP A 189 -19.03 7.87 -4.89
C ASP A 189 -20.39 8.40 -4.39
N ARG A 190 -20.38 9.73 -4.20
CA ARG A 190 -21.56 10.61 -4.10
C ARG A 190 -21.51 11.49 -5.35
N LEU A 191 -22.61 11.59 -6.09
CA LEU A 191 -23.07 12.79 -6.83
C LEU A 191 -24.10 12.35 -7.89
N SER A 192 -25.34 12.10 -7.46
CA SER A 192 -26.51 12.24 -8.33
C SER A 192 -27.59 12.96 -7.54
N LYS A 193 -28.33 13.89 -8.17
CA LYS A 193 -29.37 14.69 -7.48
C LYS A 193 -30.71 13.95 -7.37
N GLU A 194 -30.90 12.86 -8.11
CA GLU A 194 -32.07 11.99 -7.97
C GLU A 194 -31.69 10.71 -7.22
N ALA A 195 -32.45 10.37 -6.18
CA ALA A 195 -32.23 9.13 -5.45
C ALA A 195 -32.79 7.96 -6.27
N GLY A 196 -31.94 7.27 -7.04
CA GLY A 196 -32.31 6.01 -7.66
C GLY A 196 -32.85 5.02 -6.61
N GLN A 197 -33.77 4.12 -6.97
CA GLN A 197 -34.45 3.23 -6.01
C GLN A 197 -33.50 2.47 -5.07
N GLN A 198 -32.33 2.05 -5.55
CA GLN A 198 -31.31 1.38 -4.71
C GLN A 198 -30.73 2.31 -3.63
N ARG A 199 -30.59 3.61 -3.92
CA ARG A 199 -30.14 4.63 -2.97
C ARG A 199 -31.18 4.89 -1.89
N VAL A 200 -32.46 5.06 -2.26
CA VAL A 200 -33.57 5.21 -1.29
C VAL A 200 -33.70 3.96 -0.42
N LYS A 201 -33.57 2.75 -0.98
CA LYS A 201 -33.61 1.50 -0.21
C LYS A 201 -32.55 1.44 0.89
N ARG A 202 -31.34 1.98 0.66
CA ARG A 202 -30.26 2.00 1.67
C ARG A 202 -30.62 2.81 2.91
N TRP A 203 -31.41 3.87 2.77
CA TRP A 203 -31.87 4.69 3.89
C TRP A 203 -32.66 3.88 4.91
N GLY A 204 -33.33 2.80 4.51
CA GLY A 204 -34.06 1.91 5.41
C GLY A 204 -33.21 0.92 6.20
N PHE A 205 -31.92 0.74 5.88
CA PHE A 205 -31.05 -0.22 6.58
C PHE A 205 -30.71 0.25 8.00
N CYS A 206 -30.35 1.51 8.15
CA CYS A 206 -30.14 2.14 9.44
C CYS A 206 -30.15 3.66 9.34
N PHE A 207 -30.32 4.31 10.49
CA PHE A 207 -30.34 5.76 10.58
C PHE A 207 -29.08 6.45 10.02
N ASP A 208 -27.92 5.83 10.16
CA ASP A 208 -26.66 6.37 9.65
C ASP A 208 -26.66 6.51 8.12
N GLU A 209 -27.35 5.63 7.39
CA GLU A 209 -27.43 5.72 5.93
C GLU A 209 -28.25 6.92 5.48
N VAL A 210 -29.27 7.32 6.24
CA VAL A 210 -30.02 8.57 6.02
C VAL A 210 -29.10 9.78 6.24
N LEU A 211 -28.38 9.79 7.36
CA LEU A 211 -27.55 10.94 7.76
C LEU A 211 -26.31 11.13 6.88
N LYS A 212 -25.74 10.05 6.32
CA LYS A 212 -24.60 10.13 5.39
C LYS A 212 -25.00 10.68 4.03
N ASP A 213 -26.23 10.46 3.59
CA ASP A 213 -26.72 10.86 2.29
C ASP A 213 -27.27 12.30 2.31
N PRO A 214 -26.76 13.25 1.50
CA PRO A 214 -27.31 14.61 1.43
C PRO A 214 -28.80 14.65 1.07
N VAL A 215 -29.27 13.79 0.17
CA VAL A 215 -30.69 13.74 -0.23
C VAL A 215 -31.51 13.04 0.85
N GLY A 216 -30.95 12.00 1.48
CA GLY A 216 -31.58 11.34 2.63
C GLY A 216 -31.81 12.30 3.79
N ARG A 217 -30.80 13.12 4.14
CA ARG A 217 -30.92 14.20 5.13
C ARG A 217 -31.98 15.22 4.77
N GLU A 218 -32.04 15.66 3.51
CA GLU A 218 -33.03 16.64 3.07
C GLU A 218 -34.46 16.10 3.20
N GLN A 219 -34.70 14.87 2.75
CA GLN A 219 -36.03 14.25 2.87
C GLN A 219 -36.41 13.97 4.32
N PHE A 220 -35.47 13.53 5.14
CA PHE A 220 -35.69 13.35 6.56
C PHE A 220 -35.96 14.69 7.28
N LEU A 221 -35.26 15.76 6.91
CA LEU A 221 -35.52 17.11 7.44
C LEU A 221 -36.94 17.59 7.10
N ARG A 222 -37.36 17.45 5.83
CA ARG A 222 -38.72 17.82 5.40
C ARG A 222 -39.80 17.05 6.16
N PHE A 223 -39.57 15.76 6.41
CA PHE A 223 -40.46 14.95 7.24
C PHE A 223 -40.56 15.49 8.66
N LEU A 224 -39.42 15.79 9.31
CA LEU A 224 -39.42 16.36 10.66
C LEU A 224 -40.06 17.75 10.72
N GLU A 225 -39.90 18.58 9.68
CA GLU A 225 -40.57 19.89 9.58
C GLU A 225 -42.09 19.74 9.53
N SER A 226 -42.61 18.74 8.81
CA SER A 226 -44.05 18.46 8.75
C SER A 226 -44.65 18.03 10.10
N GLU A 227 -43.81 17.54 11.02
CA GLU A 227 -44.18 17.11 12.37
C GLU A 227 -43.66 18.06 13.45
N PHE A 228 -43.19 19.26 13.08
CA PHE A 228 -42.67 20.27 14.01
C PHE A 228 -41.58 19.76 14.97
N SER A 229 -40.66 18.92 14.48
CA SER A 229 -39.58 18.29 15.27
C SER A 229 -38.19 18.36 14.62
N SER A 230 -38.00 19.31 13.69
CA SER A 230 -36.78 19.43 12.87
C SER A 230 -35.58 20.03 13.62
N GLU A 231 -35.79 20.65 14.77
CA GLU A 231 -34.74 21.21 15.63
C GLU A 231 -33.69 20.16 16.03
N ASN A 232 -34.11 18.91 16.25
CA ASN A 232 -33.22 17.80 16.61
C ASN A 232 -32.18 17.49 15.52
N LEU A 233 -32.63 17.43 14.26
CA LEU A 233 -31.73 17.19 13.13
C LEU A 233 -30.88 18.42 12.83
N ARG A 234 -31.46 19.62 12.92
CA ARG A 234 -30.75 20.89 12.73
C ARG A 234 -29.60 21.04 13.74
N PHE A 235 -29.87 20.79 15.02
CA PHE A 235 -28.84 20.75 16.06
C PHE A 235 -27.76 19.70 15.75
N TRP A 236 -28.14 18.46 15.45
CA TRP A 236 -27.18 17.40 15.18
C TRP A 236 -26.25 17.75 14.01
N LEU A 237 -26.79 18.33 12.94
CA LEU A 237 -26.03 18.80 11.78
C LEU A 237 -25.13 19.99 12.14
N ALA A 238 -25.61 20.95 12.94
CA ALA A 238 -24.80 22.08 13.39
C ALA A 238 -23.57 21.62 14.19
N VAL A 239 -23.73 20.60 15.05
CA VAL A 239 -22.59 20.00 15.79
C VAL A 239 -21.66 19.21 14.86
N GLN A 240 -22.17 18.53 13.83
CA GLN A 240 -21.31 17.88 12.83
C GLN A 240 -20.45 18.89 12.06
N GLU A 241 -21.01 20.05 11.73
CA GLU A 241 -20.27 21.11 11.05
C GLU A 241 -19.28 21.79 11.98
N LEU A 242 -19.63 22.03 13.25
CA LEU A 242 -18.70 22.52 14.28
C LEU A 242 -17.41 21.69 14.33
N LYS A 243 -17.53 20.35 14.30
CA LYS A 243 -16.39 19.43 14.36
C LYS A 243 -15.42 19.60 13.18
N LYS A 244 -15.87 20.15 12.05
CA LYS A 244 -15.08 20.36 10.82
C LYS A 244 -14.57 21.80 10.66
N ARG A 245 -15.06 22.76 11.45
CA ARG A 245 -14.67 24.18 11.35
C ARG A 245 -13.19 24.40 11.66
N PRO A 246 -12.53 25.44 11.13
CA PRO A 246 -11.22 25.86 11.62
C PRO A 246 -11.24 26.14 13.12
N ILE A 247 -10.16 25.84 13.85
CA ILE A 247 -10.14 25.93 15.33
C ILE A 247 -10.48 27.35 15.84
N ARG A 248 -10.09 28.38 15.08
CA ARG A 248 -10.36 29.79 15.37
C ARG A 248 -11.85 30.17 15.34
N GLU A 249 -12.68 29.42 14.59
CA GLU A 249 -14.12 29.65 14.46
C GLU A 249 -14.94 28.83 15.48
N VAL A 250 -14.29 27.90 16.20
CA VAL A 250 -14.97 26.99 17.13
C VAL A 250 -15.64 27.75 18.28
N PRO A 251 -14.99 28.72 18.97
CA PRO A 251 -15.62 29.40 20.10
C PRO A 251 -16.89 30.17 19.71
N SER A 252 -16.86 30.95 18.62
CA SER A 252 -18.04 31.69 18.14
C SER A 252 -19.15 30.73 17.71
N ARG A 253 -18.80 29.66 16.99
CA ARG A 253 -19.80 28.69 16.53
C ARG A 253 -20.41 27.88 17.68
N VAL A 254 -19.64 27.62 18.75
CA VAL A 254 -20.19 26.99 19.96
C VAL A 254 -21.24 27.90 20.59
N GLN A 255 -20.96 29.19 20.72
CA GLN A 255 -21.92 30.14 21.28
C GLN A 255 -23.20 30.22 20.44
N GLU A 256 -23.08 30.31 19.11
CA GLU A 256 -24.24 30.31 18.20
C GLU A 256 -25.14 29.07 18.36
N ILE A 257 -24.53 27.88 18.44
CA ILE A 257 -25.27 26.62 18.62
C ILE A 257 -25.93 26.57 20.00
N TRP A 258 -25.25 27.08 21.03
CA TRP A 258 -25.81 27.17 22.37
C TRP A 258 -27.05 28.08 22.39
N ASP A 259 -26.94 29.28 21.84
CA ASP A 259 -28.01 30.28 21.84
C ASP A 259 -29.23 29.82 21.01
N GLU A 260 -29.01 29.09 19.91
CA GLU A 260 -30.08 28.61 19.03
C GLU A 260 -30.88 27.42 19.62
N PHE A 261 -30.20 26.50 20.31
CA PHE A 261 -30.78 25.19 20.66
C PHE A 261 -30.87 24.88 22.17
N LEU A 262 -30.04 25.49 23.02
CA LEU A 262 -29.89 25.07 24.42
C LEU A 262 -30.01 26.20 25.46
N ALA A 263 -29.81 27.46 25.06
CA ALA A 263 -29.97 28.59 25.97
C ALA A 263 -31.40 28.70 26.51
N SER A 264 -31.54 29.33 27.68
CA SER A 264 -32.86 29.63 28.23
C SER A 264 -33.65 30.53 27.27
N GLY A 265 -34.81 30.07 26.81
CA GLY A 265 -35.60 30.77 25.79
C GLY A 265 -35.08 30.61 24.36
N ALA A 266 -34.24 29.60 24.09
CA ALA A 266 -33.72 29.31 22.76
C ALA A 266 -34.85 29.18 21.70
N PRO A 267 -34.70 29.78 20.51
CA PRO A 267 -35.72 29.81 19.48
C PRO A 267 -36.00 28.43 18.85
N SER A 268 -35.06 27.48 18.94
CA SER A 268 -35.21 26.09 18.49
C SER A 268 -34.76 25.12 19.59
N ALA A 269 -35.29 25.32 20.80
CA ALA A 269 -34.94 24.51 21.97
C ALA A 269 -35.12 22.99 21.74
N ILE A 270 -34.05 22.22 21.92
CA ILE A 270 -34.06 20.75 21.80
C ILE A 270 -34.37 20.08 23.15
N ASN A 271 -35.00 18.91 23.10
CA ASN A 271 -35.25 18.10 24.29
C ASN A 271 -34.03 17.23 24.62
N VAL A 272 -33.30 17.59 25.67
CA VAL A 272 -32.09 16.89 26.15
C VAL A 272 -32.26 16.55 27.63
N ASP A 273 -31.80 15.37 28.05
CA ASP A 273 -31.86 14.98 29.47
C ASP A 273 -30.96 15.85 30.36
N SER A 274 -31.36 16.05 31.63
CA SER A 274 -30.65 16.93 32.59
C SER A 274 -29.15 16.66 32.62
N ARG A 275 -28.75 15.39 32.61
CA ARG A 275 -27.34 14.99 32.67
C ARG A 275 -26.54 15.55 31.48
N SER A 276 -27.06 15.42 30.27
CA SER A 276 -26.37 15.90 29.06
C SER A 276 -26.42 17.43 28.96
N TYR A 277 -27.50 18.05 29.44
CA TYR A 277 -27.64 19.50 29.54
C TYR A 277 -26.61 20.11 30.50
N ASP A 278 -26.49 19.57 31.72
CA ASP A 278 -25.55 20.05 32.74
C ASP A 278 -24.11 19.93 32.27
N LYS A 279 -23.76 18.80 31.64
CA LYS A 279 -22.41 18.59 31.10
C LYS A 279 -22.10 19.53 29.93
N THR A 280 -23.07 19.76 29.04
CA THR A 280 -22.91 20.73 27.95
C THR A 280 -22.73 22.15 28.50
N THR A 281 -23.48 22.52 29.54
CA THR A 281 -23.36 23.82 30.24
C THR A 281 -21.97 24.03 30.85
N GLN A 282 -21.32 22.97 31.34
CA GLN A 282 -19.93 23.05 31.80
C GLN A 282 -18.95 23.19 30.62
N ASN A 283 -19.15 22.41 29.56
CA ASN A 283 -18.26 22.39 28.40
C ASN A 283 -18.25 23.71 27.62
N ILE A 284 -19.35 24.48 27.61
CA ILE A 284 -19.38 25.77 26.92
C ILE A 284 -18.51 26.85 27.60
N LYS A 285 -18.10 26.65 28.87
CA LYS A 285 -17.19 27.57 29.57
C LYS A 285 -15.78 27.56 28.98
N ASP A 286 -15.39 26.45 28.36
CA ASP A 286 -14.16 26.30 27.58
C ASP A 286 -14.49 25.65 26.22
N PRO A 287 -14.91 26.47 25.23
CA PRO A 287 -15.45 25.97 23.97
C PRO A 287 -14.49 25.07 23.16
N GLY A 288 -14.85 23.79 23.02
CA GLY A 288 -14.14 22.82 22.20
C GLY A 288 -14.99 22.21 21.08
N ARG A 289 -14.34 21.54 20.12
CA ARG A 289 -15.02 20.80 19.02
C ARG A 289 -16.00 19.74 19.50
N TYR A 290 -15.85 19.31 20.75
CA TYR A 290 -16.63 18.25 21.37
C TYR A 290 -17.54 18.78 22.49
N ALA A 291 -17.75 20.11 22.57
CA ALA A 291 -18.56 20.72 23.64
C ALA A 291 -19.98 20.15 23.74
N PHE A 292 -20.57 19.79 22.60
CA PHE A 292 -21.92 19.22 22.50
C PHE A 292 -21.95 17.69 22.34
N GLN A 293 -20.85 16.96 22.64
CA GLN A 293 -20.77 15.52 22.34
C GLN A 293 -21.89 14.72 23.02
N ASP A 294 -22.14 14.97 24.30
CA ASP A 294 -23.17 14.26 25.08
C ASP A 294 -24.59 14.60 24.60
N ALA A 295 -24.89 15.89 24.40
CA ALA A 295 -26.17 16.33 23.84
C ALA A 295 -26.39 15.79 22.41
N GLN A 296 -25.36 15.77 21.57
CA GLN A 296 -25.44 15.21 20.21
C GLN A 296 -25.73 13.71 20.22
N GLU A 297 -25.12 12.95 21.14
CA GLU A 297 -25.39 11.52 21.28
C GLU A 297 -26.82 11.25 21.77
N HIS A 298 -27.30 12.03 22.73
CA HIS A 298 -28.68 11.97 23.20
C HIS A 298 -29.67 12.19 22.05
N ILE A 299 -29.52 13.30 21.32
CA ILE A 299 -30.40 13.67 20.20
C ILE A 299 -30.33 12.65 19.05
N TYR A 300 -29.15 12.11 18.76
CA TYR A 300 -29.01 11.04 17.77
C TYR A 300 -29.81 9.79 18.18
N LYS A 301 -29.71 9.35 19.44
CA LYS A 301 -30.45 8.18 19.94
C LYS A 301 -31.96 8.44 19.90
N LEU A 302 -32.40 9.62 20.32
CA LEU A 302 -33.80 10.05 20.27
C LEU A 302 -34.38 9.95 18.85
N MET A 303 -33.73 10.60 17.87
CA MET A 303 -34.15 10.53 16.47
C MET A 303 -34.09 9.11 15.92
N LYS A 304 -33.08 8.32 16.29
CA LYS A 304 -32.92 6.94 15.83
C LYS A 304 -34.06 6.03 16.31
N SER A 305 -34.47 6.15 17.57
CA SER A 305 -35.52 5.32 18.14
C SER A 305 -36.93 5.74 17.71
N ASP A 306 -37.17 7.04 17.56
CA ASP A 306 -38.51 7.57 17.28
C ASP A 306 -38.65 8.08 15.84
N SER A 307 -38.09 9.26 15.55
CA SER A 307 -38.36 9.97 14.29
C SER A 307 -37.94 9.18 13.04
N TYR A 308 -36.81 8.50 13.07
CA TYR A 308 -36.33 7.64 11.98
C TYR A 308 -37.28 6.45 11.75
N SER A 309 -37.73 5.80 12.83
CA SER A 309 -38.69 4.69 12.76
C SER A 309 -40.02 5.12 12.17
N ARG A 310 -40.46 6.37 12.40
CA ARG A 310 -41.66 6.95 11.79
C ARG A 310 -41.41 7.37 10.34
N PHE A 311 -40.25 7.96 10.03
CA PHE A 311 -39.85 8.34 8.67
C PHE A 311 -39.86 7.15 7.71
N ILE A 312 -39.26 6.01 8.06
CA ILE A 312 -39.22 4.82 7.20
C ILE A 312 -40.60 4.19 6.99
N ARG A 313 -41.55 4.42 7.90
CA ARG A 313 -42.95 3.98 7.77
C ARG A 313 -43.87 5.03 7.12
N SER A 314 -43.38 6.25 6.91
CA SER A 314 -44.18 7.35 6.35
C SER A 314 -44.56 7.10 4.89
N SER A 315 -45.71 7.61 4.47
CA SER A 315 -46.14 7.57 3.06
C SER A 315 -45.09 8.22 2.14
N ALA A 316 -44.51 9.35 2.57
CA ALA A 316 -43.47 10.06 1.82
C ALA A 316 -42.27 9.15 1.48
N TYR A 317 -41.77 8.36 2.43
CA TYR A 317 -40.68 7.42 2.16
C TYR A 317 -41.11 6.24 1.28
N GLN A 318 -42.30 5.70 1.51
CA GLN A 318 -42.83 4.59 0.71
C GLN A 318 -43.07 4.99 -0.75
N GLU A 319 -43.54 6.20 -1.01
CA GLU A 319 -43.68 6.75 -2.36
C GLU A 319 -42.33 6.89 -3.07
N MET A 320 -41.30 7.37 -2.37
CA MET A 320 -39.93 7.45 -2.92
C MET A 320 -39.35 6.07 -3.25
N LEU A 321 -39.66 5.05 -2.44
CA LEU A 321 -39.27 3.66 -2.74
C LEU A 321 -39.97 3.10 -3.99
N GLN A 322 -41.23 3.46 -4.19
CA GLN A 322 -42.07 2.97 -5.28
C GLN A 322 -41.92 3.75 -6.58
N ALA A 323 -41.36 4.97 -6.54
CA ALA A 323 -41.11 5.80 -7.70
C ALA A 323 -40.24 5.04 -8.72
N LYS A 324 -40.89 4.41 -9.70
CA LYS A 324 -40.23 3.88 -10.91
C LYS A 324 -39.80 5.07 -11.75
N LYS A 325 -38.58 5.02 -12.31
CA LYS A 325 -38.16 5.96 -13.35
C LYS A 325 -39.27 6.05 -14.39
N LYS A 326 -39.94 7.20 -14.52
CA LYS A 326 -40.79 7.47 -15.69
C LYS A 326 -39.85 7.60 -16.89
N VAL A 327 -39.57 6.47 -17.55
CA VAL A 327 -38.96 6.50 -18.88
C VAL A 327 -40.01 7.12 -19.80
N LYS A 328 -39.80 8.39 -20.21
CA LYS A 328 -40.59 8.96 -21.30
C LYS A 328 -40.35 8.09 -22.54
N PRO A 329 -41.37 7.55 -23.23
CA PRO A 329 -41.15 6.89 -24.50
C PRO A 329 -40.61 7.93 -25.48
N LEU A 330 -39.49 7.62 -26.14
CA LEU A 330 -39.03 8.38 -27.30
C LEU A 330 -40.18 8.36 -28.33
N LYS A 331 -40.69 9.55 -28.69
CA LYS A 331 -41.60 9.66 -29.84
C LYS A 331 -40.82 9.20 -31.07
N ARG A 332 -41.27 8.09 -31.66
CA ARG A 332 -40.80 7.61 -32.96
C ARG A 332 -41.20 8.67 -33.99
N LEU A 333 -40.22 9.29 -34.64
CA LEU A 333 -40.47 10.13 -35.81
C LEU A 333 -40.99 9.20 -36.91
N GLU A 334 -42.26 9.36 -37.27
CA GLU A 334 -42.79 8.80 -38.51
C GLU A 334 -42.22 9.60 -39.67
N THR A 335 -41.31 8.98 -40.42
CA THR A 335 -40.93 9.43 -41.76
C THR A 335 -42.13 9.22 -42.68
N ALA A 336 -42.73 10.31 -43.13
CA ALA A 336 -43.64 10.32 -44.27
C ALA A 336 -42.83 9.96 -45.54
N ILE A 337 -43.36 9.01 -46.31
CA ILE A 337 -42.96 8.71 -47.69
C ILE A 337 -43.64 9.73 -48.61
#